data_AF-A0AAD2JG21-F1
#
_entry.id   AF-A0AAD2JG21-F1
#
_cell.length_a   1.000
_cell.length_b   1.000
_cell.length_c   1.000
_cell.angle_alpha   90.00
_cell.angle_beta   90.00
_cell.angle_gamma   90.00
#
_symmetry.space_group_name_H-M   'P 1'
#
loop_
_entity.id
_entity.type
_entity.pdbx_description
1 polymer ?
#
loop_
_entity_poly.entity_id
_entity_poly.type
_entity_poly.pdbx_seq_one_letter_code
_entity_poly.pdbx_strand_id
1 'polypeptide(L)'
;MAHARAGATYMDGMTSSFDPNQHPRGHTKHPRGHTSSHTSNRGAFTTRDHSEPEAALGLTSPGASGHPFIETQRKLRGHVFLPSQSKTWPAPRSNDATDLADIPFVAHYFVGGSNWYVAELDHQTGEAFGYVDLGIGHGEYGYFNLHELEAIVVRPSGFPQPIERDVNFTPKTKARDVIPKYQVTPVAAS
;
A
#
# COMPACT_ATOMS: atom_id res chain seq x y z
N MET A 1 45.66 -24.25 -32.47
CA MET A 1 44.21 -24.12 -32.79
C MET A 1 43.66 -22.92 -32.05
N ALA A 2 42.97 -22.06 -32.80
CA ALA A 2 41.95 -21.07 -32.41
C ALA A 2 42.28 -19.96 -31.38
N HIS A 3 42.31 -18.75 -31.94
CA HIS A 3 41.98 -17.41 -31.44
C HIS A 3 41.01 -17.31 -30.24
N ALA A 4 41.27 -16.35 -29.35
CA ALA A 4 40.53 -15.07 -29.31
C ALA A 4 40.95 -14.22 -28.09
N ARG A 5 41.50 -13.02 -28.33
CA ARG A 5 41.56 -11.95 -27.34
C ARG A 5 41.17 -10.62 -27.98
N ALA A 6 40.13 -10.04 -27.39
CA ALA A 6 39.86 -8.63 -27.15
C ALA A 6 40.10 -7.63 -28.30
N GLY A 7 38.99 -7.09 -28.81
CA GLY A 7 38.96 -5.84 -29.56
C GLY A 7 37.57 -5.25 -29.54
N ALA A 8 37.34 -4.24 -28.69
CA ALA A 8 36.31 -3.24 -28.89
C ALA A 8 36.76 -1.93 -28.24
N THR A 9 37.24 -1.06 -29.11
CA THR A 9 37.64 0.33 -28.93
C THR A 9 36.49 1.21 -28.43
N TYR A 10 36.81 2.05 -27.44
CA TYR A 10 35.97 3.14 -26.95
C TYR A 10 36.38 4.41 -27.70
N MET A 11 35.45 5.07 -28.40
CA MET A 11 35.64 6.39 -28.97
C MET A 11 34.42 7.28 -28.71
N ASP A 12 34.74 8.36 -28.01
CA ASP A 12 34.33 9.75 -28.24
C ASP A 12 32.94 10.27 -27.83
N GLY A 13 32.98 11.14 -26.81
CA GLY A 13 32.71 12.57 -27.00
C GLY A 13 31.26 13.02 -27.21
N MET A 14 30.66 13.60 -26.16
CA MET A 14 29.91 14.88 -26.22
C MET A 14 29.41 15.25 -24.81
N THR A 15 30.22 16.03 -24.09
CA THR A 15 29.79 16.74 -22.88
C THR A 15 29.06 18.01 -23.28
N SER A 16 27.74 18.00 -23.18
CA SER A 16 26.89 19.19 -23.23
C SER A 16 26.98 19.90 -21.88
N SER A 17 27.52 21.12 -21.89
CA SER A 17 27.58 22.05 -20.77
C SER A 17 26.18 22.59 -20.44
N PHE A 18 25.69 22.26 -19.25
CA PHE A 18 24.51 22.86 -18.64
C PHE A 18 24.95 24.13 -17.90
N ASP A 19 24.44 25.29 -18.30
CA ASP A 19 24.67 26.58 -17.63
C ASP A 19 23.49 26.88 -16.69
N PRO A 20 23.67 26.81 -15.36
CA PRO A 20 22.58 27.02 -14.40
C PRO A 20 22.27 28.49 -14.07
N ASN A 21 22.79 29.49 -14.80
CA ASN A 21 22.71 30.90 -14.38
C ASN A 21 21.77 31.84 -15.18
N GLN A 22 20.75 31.31 -15.86
CA GLN A 22 19.70 32.16 -16.45
C GLN A 22 18.38 32.13 -15.68
N HIS A 23 18.23 33.02 -14.70
CA HIS A 23 16.94 33.46 -14.17
C HIS A 23 16.79 34.98 -14.31
N PRO A 24 15.75 35.49 -15.00
CA PRO A 24 15.38 36.89 -14.89
C PRO A 24 14.59 37.16 -13.59
N ARG A 25 15.03 38.21 -12.89
CA ARG A 25 14.49 38.74 -11.64
C ARG A 25 13.15 39.45 -11.89
N GLY A 26 12.20 39.25 -10.98
CA GLY A 26 10.99 40.06 -10.86
C GLY A 26 10.64 40.29 -9.39
N HIS A 27 11.06 41.42 -8.84
CA HIS A 27 10.63 41.94 -7.54
C HIS A 27 9.30 42.69 -7.68
N THR A 28 8.37 42.51 -6.74
CA THR A 28 7.51 43.62 -6.28
C THR A 28 7.03 43.37 -4.85
N LYS A 29 6.96 44.46 -4.07
CA LYS A 29 6.76 44.53 -2.62
C LYS A 29 5.26 44.61 -2.24
N HIS A 30 4.93 43.97 -1.12
CA HIS A 30 3.97 44.26 -0.02
C HIS A 30 3.07 45.53 -0.09
N PRO A 31 1.84 45.53 0.53
CA PRO A 31 1.71 45.65 1.99
C PRO A 31 0.60 44.84 2.70
N ARG A 32 0.75 44.82 4.04
CA ARG A 32 -0.06 44.19 5.09
C ARG A 32 -1.28 45.05 5.48
N GLY A 33 -2.29 44.39 6.03
CA GLY A 33 -3.40 44.91 6.85
C GLY A 33 -4.45 43.78 6.93
N HIS A 34 -5.10 43.41 8.04
CA HIS A 34 -5.43 44.09 9.27
C HIS A 34 -5.55 43.12 10.46
N THR A 35 -5.51 43.73 11.63
CA THR A 35 -5.65 43.26 13.02
C THR A 35 -6.98 42.59 13.38
N SER A 36 -6.88 41.61 14.28
CA SER A 36 -7.66 41.37 15.52
C SER A 36 -9.19 41.33 15.49
N SER A 37 -9.75 40.22 16.00
CA SER A 37 -10.45 40.25 17.29
C SER A 37 -10.69 38.85 17.85
N HIS A 38 -10.08 38.58 19.00
CA HIS A 38 -10.47 37.53 19.94
C HIS A 38 -11.83 37.90 20.54
N THR A 39 -12.78 36.98 20.52
CA THR A 39 -13.88 36.97 21.48
C THR A 39 -13.76 35.72 22.34
N SER A 40 -13.42 35.95 23.60
CA SER A 40 -13.41 34.96 24.67
C SER A 40 -14.86 34.64 25.00
N ASN A 41 -15.31 33.41 24.74
CA ASN A 41 -16.59 32.92 25.23
C ASN A 41 -16.34 32.04 26.46
N ARG A 42 -16.40 32.65 27.64
CA ARG A 42 -16.38 31.96 28.94
C ARG A 42 -17.83 31.60 29.29
N GLY A 43 -18.21 30.36 29.04
CA GLY A 43 -19.54 29.83 29.35
C GLY A 43 -19.46 28.52 30.12
N ALA A 44 -19.74 28.61 31.43
CA ALA A 44 -20.26 27.60 32.35
C ALA A 44 -19.94 26.10 32.11
N PHE A 45 -19.03 25.57 32.93
CA PHE A 45 -18.92 24.13 33.20
C PHE A 45 -20.07 23.73 34.14
N THR A 46 -21.07 23.02 33.60
CA THR A 46 -22.04 22.27 34.41
C THR A 46 -21.82 20.78 34.12
N THR A 47 -21.66 20.01 35.20
CA THR A 47 -21.44 18.56 35.20
C THR A 47 -22.61 17.87 34.52
N ARG A 48 -22.36 17.31 33.33
CA ARG A 48 -23.31 16.45 32.63
C ARG A 48 -23.06 15.01 33.07
N ASP A 49 -24.06 14.49 33.77
CA ASP A 49 -24.37 13.09 34.02
C ASP A 49 -23.87 12.17 32.88
N HIS A 50 -22.94 11.26 33.20
CA HIS A 50 -22.43 10.24 32.29
C HIS A 50 -23.41 9.06 32.25
N SER A 51 -24.53 9.26 31.58
CA SER A 51 -25.29 8.16 31.00
C SER A 51 -24.77 7.96 29.57
N GLU A 52 -23.86 7.00 29.38
CA GLU A 52 -23.40 6.60 28.04
C GLU A 52 -24.57 6.05 27.22
N PRO A 53 -24.86 6.56 26.02
CA PRO A 53 -25.56 5.78 25.04
C PRO A 53 -24.54 4.83 24.38
N GLU A 54 -24.83 3.52 24.40
CA GLU A 54 -24.25 2.55 23.46
C GLU A 54 -24.56 3.01 22.02
N ALA A 55 -23.72 3.89 21.48
CA ALA A 55 -23.64 4.16 20.07
C ALA A 55 -22.56 3.25 19.51
N ALA A 56 -23.02 2.15 18.89
CA ALA A 56 -22.23 1.27 18.06
C ALA A 56 -21.19 2.06 17.25
N LEU A 57 -19.91 1.72 17.43
CA LEU A 57 -18.81 2.13 16.55
C LEU A 57 -18.98 1.45 15.18
N GLY A 58 -20.01 1.85 14.44
CA GLY A 58 -20.09 1.67 13.00
C GLY A 58 -19.14 2.67 12.35
N LEU A 59 -17.84 2.43 12.42
CA LEU A 59 -16.93 2.98 11.42
C LEU A 59 -17.23 2.27 10.10
N THR A 60 -18.19 2.79 9.34
CA THR A 60 -18.22 2.54 7.91
C THR A 60 -16.97 3.19 7.34
N SER A 61 -15.97 2.36 7.04
CA SER A 61 -14.77 2.74 6.29
C SER A 61 -15.21 3.57 5.07
N PRO A 62 -14.62 4.76 4.79
CA PRO A 62 -15.04 5.63 3.68
C PRO A 62 -14.92 5.00 2.28
N GLY A 63 -14.39 3.77 2.17
CA GLY A 63 -14.17 3.05 0.92
C GLY A 63 -15.33 2.17 0.43
N ALA A 64 -16.49 2.15 1.10
CA ALA A 64 -17.66 1.38 0.67
C ALA A 64 -18.37 2.01 -0.54
N SER A 65 -17.63 2.31 -1.61
CA SER A 65 -18.24 2.68 -2.87
C SER A 65 -18.81 1.40 -3.47
N GLY A 66 -20.12 1.20 -3.41
CA GLY A 66 -20.85 0.08 -4.06
C GLY A 66 -20.76 0.11 -5.59
N HIS A 67 -19.70 0.68 -6.14
CA HIS A 67 -19.38 0.65 -7.56
C HIS A 67 -18.85 -0.73 -7.94
N PRO A 68 -19.22 -1.24 -9.13
CA PRO A 68 -18.65 -2.48 -9.63
C PRO A 68 -17.12 -2.36 -9.70
N PHE A 69 -16.42 -3.42 -9.33
CA PHE A 69 -14.96 -3.48 -9.46
C PHE A 69 -14.56 -3.30 -10.93
N ILE A 70 -13.75 -2.27 -11.22
CA ILE A 70 -13.22 -1.97 -12.55
C ILE A 70 -11.70 -2.18 -12.50
N GLU A 71 -11.18 -3.07 -13.35
CA GLU A 71 -9.73 -3.23 -13.50
C GLU A 71 -9.17 -2.19 -14.49
N THR A 72 -8.59 -1.12 -13.95
CA THR A 72 -7.99 -0.02 -14.73
C THR A 72 -6.60 -0.37 -15.27
N GLN A 73 -5.88 -1.26 -14.59
CA GLN A 73 -4.46 -1.54 -14.83
C GLN A 73 -4.21 -2.91 -15.48
N ARG A 74 -5.25 -3.65 -15.88
CA ARG A 74 -5.14 -4.99 -16.48
C ARG A 74 -4.23 -5.04 -17.71
N LYS A 75 -4.22 -4.00 -18.54
CA LYS A 75 -3.38 -3.92 -19.74
C LYS A 75 -1.88 -3.85 -19.41
N LEU A 76 -1.52 -3.23 -18.29
CA LEU A 76 -0.12 -3.14 -17.85
C LEU A 76 0.34 -4.46 -17.21
N ARG A 77 -0.52 -5.09 -16.39
CA ARG A 77 -0.22 -6.38 -15.74
C ARG A 77 -0.23 -7.59 -16.65
N GLY A 78 -1.16 -7.61 -17.62
CA GLY A 78 -1.38 -8.77 -18.49
C GLY A 78 -2.24 -9.89 -17.88
N HIS A 79 -2.71 -9.76 -16.63
CA HIS A 79 -3.59 -10.74 -15.99
C HIS A 79 -4.70 -10.10 -15.16
N VAL A 80 -5.68 -10.92 -14.77
CA VAL A 80 -6.80 -10.52 -13.91
C VAL A 80 -6.28 -10.22 -12.50
N PHE A 81 -6.69 -9.07 -11.94
CA PHE A 81 -6.32 -8.61 -10.60
C PHE A 81 -7.12 -9.33 -9.52
N LEU A 82 -8.43 -9.46 -9.70
CA LEU A 82 -9.30 -10.20 -8.78
C LEU A 82 -9.93 -11.41 -9.50
N PRO A 83 -9.31 -12.61 -9.41
CA PRO A 83 -9.74 -13.78 -10.19
C PRO A 83 -11.09 -14.28 -9.70
N SER A 84 -11.90 -14.95 -10.54
CA SER A 84 -13.26 -15.39 -10.18
C SER A 84 -13.33 -16.29 -8.93
N GLN A 85 -12.27 -17.06 -8.64
CA GLN A 85 -12.15 -17.86 -7.43
C GLN A 85 -12.14 -17.03 -6.13
N SER A 86 -11.89 -15.72 -6.20
CA SER A 86 -11.90 -14.84 -5.04
C SER A 86 -13.25 -14.82 -4.33
N LYS A 87 -14.34 -15.14 -5.04
CA LYS A 87 -15.69 -15.26 -4.48
C LYS A 87 -15.82 -16.31 -3.37
N THR A 88 -14.86 -17.22 -3.24
CA THR A 88 -14.81 -18.24 -2.18
C THR A 88 -13.81 -17.89 -1.08
N TRP A 89 -13.18 -16.72 -1.13
CA TRP A 89 -12.27 -16.28 -0.08
C TRP A 89 -13.03 -15.99 1.22
N PRO A 90 -12.38 -16.14 2.39
CA PRO A 90 -13.00 -15.84 3.68
C PRO A 90 -13.53 -14.40 3.73
N ALA A 91 -14.70 -14.22 4.35
CA ALA A 91 -15.25 -12.90 4.61
C ALA A 91 -14.50 -12.23 5.78
N PRO A 92 -14.59 -10.90 5.95
CA PRO A 92 -13.99 -10.22 7.09
C PRO A 92 -14.38 -10.86 8.43
N ARG A 93 -13.43 -10.89 9.37
CA ARG A 93 -13.56 -11.46 10.73
C ARG A 93 -13.61 -13.00 10.78
N SER A 94 -13.38 -13.69 9.66
CA SER A 94 -13.37 -15.17 9.62
C SER A 94 -12.23 -15.79 10.44
N ASN A 95 -11.16 -15.06 10.69
CA ASN A 95 -9.95 -15.52 11.39
C ASN A 95 -9.75 -14.90 12.77
N ASP A 96 -10.77 -14.29 13.38
CA ASP A 96 -10.65 -13.62 14.68
C ASP A 96 -10.11 -14.51 15.82
N ALA A 97 -10.36 -15.81 15.75
CA ALA A 97 -9.91 -16.79 16.73
C ALA A 97 -8.56 -17.44 16.36
N THR A 98 -7.97 -17.07 15.22
CA THR A 98 -6.73 -17.65 14.70
C THR A 98 -5.53 -16.82 15.17
N ASP A 99 -4.46 -17.48 15.62
CA ASP A 99 -3.20 -16.80 15.90
C ASP A 99 -2.67 -16.10 14.63
N LEU A 100 -2.16 -14.88 14.76
CA LEU A 100 -1.64 -14.10 13.62
C LEU A 100 -0.57 -14.84 12.82
N ALA A 101 0.23 -15.72 13.42
CA ALA A 101 1.22 -16.53 12.72
C ALA A 101 0.62 -17.73 11.95
N ASP A 102 -0.64 -18.08 12.23
CA ASP A 102 -1.38 -19.18 11.59
C ASP A 102 -2.45 -18.75 10.61
N ILE A 103 -2.70 -17.44 10.48
CA ILE A 103 -3.67 -16.92 9.51
C ILE A 103 -3.29 -17.41 8.10
N PRO A 104 -4.22 -18.09 7.39
CA PRO A 104 -4.00 -18.53 6.02
C PRO A 104 -4.24 -17.37 5.05
N PHE A 105 -3.27 -17.12 4.16
CA PHE A 105 -3.43 -16.15 3.07
C PHE A 105 -4.00 -16.81 1.82
N VAL A 106 -4.90 -16.10 1.15
CA VAL A 106 -5.58 -16.53 -0.09
C VAL A 106 -5.01 -15.87 -1.34
N ALA A 107 -4.32 -14.74 -1.20
CA ALA A 107 -3.64 -14.06 -2.29
C ALA A 107 -2.44 -13.26 -1.79
N HIS A 108 -1.52 -12.98 -2.72
CA HIS A 108 -0.39 -12.09 -2.53
C HIS A 108 -0.36 -11.08 -3.69
N TYR A 109 -0.19 -9.81 -3.34
CA TYR A 109 -0.03 -8.70 -4.26
C TYR A 109 1.28 -7.98 -3.94
N PHE A 110 1.96 -7.45 -4.95
CA PHE A 110 3.26 -6.83 -4.74
C PHE A 110 3.57 -5.74 -5.77
N VAL A 111 4.46 -4.82 -5.38
CA VAL A 111 5.15 -3.93 -6.30
C VAL A 111 6.50 -3.51 -5.70
N GLY A 112 7.59 -3.68 -6.45
CA GLY A 112 8.92 -3.49 -5.90
C GLY A 112 9.16 -4.36 -4.66
N GLY A 113 9.50 -3.73 -3.53
CA GLY A 113 9.68 -4.40 -2.23
C GLY A 113 8.42 -4.44 -1.36
N SER A 114 7.31 -3.85 -1.80
CA SER A 114 6.07 -3.78 -1.02
C SER A 114 5.18 -5.00 -1.30
N ASN A 115 4.59 -5.57 -0.24
CA ASN A 115 3.81 -6.80 -0.27
C ASN A 115 2.49 -6.61 0.47
N TRP A 116 1.41 -7.14 -0.10
CA TRP A 116 0.07 -7.23 0.50
C TRP A 116 -0.39 -8.67 0.42
N TYR A 117 -0.50 -9.33 1.57
CA TYR A 117 -1.10 -10.64 1.68
C TYR A 117 -2.56 -10.48 2.10
N VAL A 118 -3.47 -11.12 1.38
CA VAL A 118 -4.91 -11.10 1.68
C VAL A 118 -5.26 -12.37 2.44
N ALA A 119 -5.94 -12.24 3.57
CA ALA A 119 -6.54 -13.36 4.30
C ALA A 119 -8.06 -13.40 4.10
N GLU A 120 -8.69 -12.23 4.04
CA GLU A 120 -10.14 -12.07 3.99
C GLU A 120 -10.53 -10.96 3.01
N LEU A 121 -11.72 -11.03 2.42
CA LEU A 121 -12.22 -10.05 1.47
C LEU A 121 -13.73 -9.91 1.55
N ASP A 122 -14.21 -8.68 1.73
CA ASP A 122 -15.56 -8.28 1.38
C ASP A 122 -15.63 -7.87 -0.09
N HIS A 123 -16.34 -8.66 -0.90
CA HIS A 123 -16.53 -8.43 -2.33
C HIS A 123 -17.41 -7.23 -2.65
N GLN A 124 -18.27 -6.81 -1.72
CA GLN A 124 -19.18 -5.71 -1.96
C GLN A 124 -18.46 -4.37 -1.89
N THR A 125 -17.52 -4.25 -0.95
CA THR A 125 -16.77 -3.01 -0.69
C THR A 125 -15.35 -3.04 -1.25
N GLY A 126 -14.79 -4.23 -1.49
CA GLY A 126 -13.38 -4.41 -1.80
C GLY A 126 -12.48 -4.36 -0.56
N GLU A 127 -13.03 -4.24 0.65
CA GLU A 127 -12.26 -4.21 1.89
C GLU A 127 -11.69 -5.60 2.18
N ALA A 128 -10.36 -5.68 2.29
CA ALA A 128 -9.62 -6.88 2.61
C ALA A 128 -8.94 -6.74 3.96
N PHE A 129 -8.84 -7.85 4.68
CA PHE A 129 -7.97 -7.97 5.86
C PHE A 129 -6.76 -8.83 5.50
N GLY A 130 -5.60 -8.43 6.01
CA GLY A 130 -4.39 -9.22 5.85
C GLY A 130 -3.14 -8.48 6.32
N TYR A 131 -2.00 -8.84 5.74
CA TYR A 131 -0.68 -8.34 6.15
C TYR A 131 -0.07 -7.46 5.07
N VAL A 132 0.41 -6.27 5.46
CA VAL A 132 1.01 -5.30 4.55
C VAL A 132 2.41 -4.95 5.03
N ASP A 133 3.41 -5.14 4.17
CA ASP A 133 4.76 -4.60 4.35
C ASP A 133 5.08 -3.69 3.17
N LEU A 134 5.34 -2.41 3.43
CA LEU A 134 5.65 -1.44 2.38
C LEU A 134 7.12 -1.50 1.91
N GLY A 135 7.87 -2.53 2.28
CA GLY A 135 9.26 -2.76 1.89
C GLY A 135 10.27 -2.18 2.88
N ILE A 136 9.85 -1.94 4.12
CA ILE A 136 10.68 -1.39 5.20
C ILE A 136 10.93 -2.40 6.34
N GLY A 137 10.42 -3.64 6.20
CA GLY A 137 10.67 -4.73 7.15
C GLY A 137 9.83 -4.67 8.43
N HIS A 138 8.81 -3.82 8.46
CA HIS A 138 7.92 -3.60 9.60
C HIS A 138 6.45 -3.72 9.18
N GLY A 139 6.10 -4.80 8.48
CA GLY A 139 4.72 -4.98 8.06
C GLY A 139 3.76 -5.27 9.23
N GLU A 140 2.50 -4.93 9.01
CA GLU A 140 1.42 -4.95 10.00
C GLU A 140 0.18 -5.67 9.46
N TYR A 141 -0.63 -6.20 10.38
CA TYR A 141 -1.96 -6.68 10.04
C TYR A 141 -2.95 -5.52 10.06
N GLY A 142 -3.82 -5.46 9.06
CA GLY A 142 -4.83 -4.41 8.99
C GLY A 142 -5.75 -4.58 7.80
N TYR A 143 -6.67 -3.63 7.69
CA TYR A 143 -7.59 -3.54 6.57
C TYR A 143 -7.00 -2.67 5.46
N PHE A 144 -7.25 -3.05 4.20
CA PHE A 144 -6.91 -2.28 3.02
C PHE A 144 -7.93 -2.56 1.90
N ASN A 145 -8.10 -1.65 0.95
CA ASN A 145 -9.09 -1.83 -0.12
C ASN A 145 -8.44 -2.33 -1.41
N LEU A 146 -8.90 -3.47 -1.94
CA LEU A 146 -8.36 -4.05 -3.18
C LEU A 146 -8.72 -3.24 -4.42
N HIS A 147 -9.82 -2.48 -4.43
CA HIS A 147 -10.15 -1.61 -5.54
C HIS A 147 -9.19 -0.42 -5.60
N GLU A 148 -8.86 0.17 -4.45
CA GLU A 148 -7.85 1.22 -4.37
C GLU A 148 -6.46 0.68 -4.71
N LEU A 149 -6.12 -0.51 -4.20
CA LEU A 149 -4.85 -1.18 -4.49
C LEU A 149 -4.67 -1.44 -5.99
N GLU A 150 -5.74 -1.84 -6.69
CA GLU A 150 -5.73 -2.09 -8.14
C GLU A 150 -5.31 -0.86 -8.95
N ALA A 151 -5.77 0.32 -8.52
CA ALA A 151 -5.57 1.59 -9.20
C ALA A 151 -4.19 2.21 -8.96
N ILE A 152 -3.42 1.69 -7.99
CA ILE A 152 -2.08 2.21 -7.69
C ILE A 152 -1.11 1.86 -8.83
N VAL A 153 -0.43 2.91 -9.32
CA VAL A 153 0.68 2.81 -10.26
C VAL A 153 1.84 3.61 -9.71
N VAL A 154 2.90 2.92 -9.30
CA VAL A 154 4.15 3.58 -8.91
C VAL A 154 4.99 3.87 -10.15
N ARG A 155 5.92 4.82 -10.04
CA ARG A 155 6.76 5.25 -11.17
C ARG A 155 8.26 5.30 -10.82
N PRO A 156 8.87 4.18 -10.39
CA PRO A 156 10.31 4.16 -10.17
C PRO A 156 11.04 4.51 -11.46
N SER A 157 11.92 5.50 -11.38
CA SER A 157 12.66 6.02 -12.54
C SER A 157 11.76 6.46 -13.72
N GLY A 158 10.51 6.84 -13.44
CA GLY A 158 9.55 7.32 -14.44
C GLY A 158 8.71 6.24 -15.15
N PHE A 159 8.99 4.95 -14.93
CA PHE A 159 8.27 3.87 -15.61
C PHE A 159 7.05 3.39 -14.81
N PRO A 160 5.85 3.31 -15.40
CA PRO A 160 4.65 2.88 -14.69
C PRO A 160 4.76 1.40 -14.30
N GLN A 161 4.57 1.12 -13.02
CA GLN A 161 4.46 -0.22 -12.47
C GLN A 161 3.16 -0.33 -11.66
N PRO A 162 2.15 -1.09 -12.14
CA PRO A 162 0.98 -1.37 -11.34
C PRO A 162 1.32 -2.31 -10.18
N ILE A 163 0.45 -2.36 -9.17
CA ILE A 163 0.50 -3.46 -8.20
C ILE A 163 0.11 -4.76 -8.90
N GLU A 164 0.99 -5.75 -8.84
CA GLU A 164 0.83 -7.07 -9.43
C GLU A 164 0.15 -8.03 -8.46
N ARG A 165 -0.59 -9.01 -9.00
CA ARG A 165 -1.05 -10.18 -8.24
C ARG A 165 -0.08 -11.31 -8.53
N ASP A 166 0.45 -11.94 -7.49
CA ASP A 166 1.23 -13.15 -7.65
C ASP A 166 0.32 -14.29 -8.15
N VAL A 167 0.49 -14.63 -9.43
CA VAL A 167 -0.29 -15.69 -10.09
C VAL A 167 0.13 -17.10 -9.68
N ASN A 168 1.31 -17.24 -9.06
CA ASN A 168 1.88 -18.50 -8.60
C ASN A 168 1.78 -18.67 -7.08
N PHE A 169 1.21 -17.68 -6.38
CA PHE A 169 0.98 -17.77 -4.95
C PHE A 169 0.12 -18.99 -4.61
N THR A 170 0.54 -19.77 -3.62
CA THR A 170 -0.19 -20.95 -3.17
C THR A 170 -1.24 -20.52 -2.12
N PRO A 171 -2.55 -20.63 -2.40
CA PRO A 171 -3.56 -20.28 -1.41
C PRO A 171 -3.45 -21.17 -0.17
N LYS A 172 -3.84 -20.64 0.98
CA LYS A 172 -3.72 -21.25 2.33
C LYS A 172 -2.28 -21.34 2.86
N THR A 173 -1.33 -20.67 2.23
CA THR A 173 -0.01 -20.44 2.82
C THR A 173 -0.18 -19.69 4.13
N LYS A 174 0.43 -20.16 5.22
CA LYS A 174 0.28 -19.51 6.53
C LYS A 174 1.24 -18.35 6.66
N ALA A 175 0.85 -17.37 7.47
CA ALA A 175 1.67 -16.22 7.80
C ALA A 175 3.10 -16.58 8.25
N ARG A 176 3.25 -17.61 9.09
CA ARG A 176 4.57 -18.12 9.52
C ARG A 176 5.50 -18.56 8.39
N ASP A 177 4.95 -18.94 7.24
CA ASP A 177 5.74 -19.47 6.13
C ASP A 177 6.30 -18.35 5.23
N VAL A 178 5.69 -17.16 5.24
CA VAL A 178 6.01 -16.07 4.30
C VAL A 178 6.38 -14.75 4.97
N ILE A 179 6.08 -14.57 6.26
CA ILE A 179 6.44 -13.35 6.98
C ILE A 179 7.71 -13.61 7.80
N PRO A 180 8.83 -12.92 7.51
CA PRO A 180 10.10 -13.12 8.19
C PRO A 180 10.02 -12.99 9.71
N LYS A 181 9.17 -12.11 10.24
CA LYS A 181 9.01 -11.91 11.69
C LYS A 181 8.51 -13.14 12.45
N TYR A 182 7.88 -14.09 11.76
CA TYR A 182 7.37 -15.35 12.35
C TYR A 182 8.29 -16.54 12.07
N GLN A 183 9.26 -16.39 11.17
CA GLN A 183 10.25 -17.42 10.89
C GLN A 183 11.30 -17.36 12.00
N VAL A 184 11.22 -18.31 12.94
CA VAL A 184 12.21 -18.44 13.99
C VAL A 184 13.54 -18.87 13.35
N THR A 185 14.58 -18.05 13.45
CA THR A 185 15.94 -18.52 13.18
C THR A 185 16.29 -19.56 14.24
N PRO A 186 16.57 -20.83 13.89
CA PRO A 186 17.06 -21.79 14.87
C PRO A 186 18.36 -21.23 15.43
N VAL A 187 18.39 -20.91 16.73
CA VAL A 187 19.66 -20.67 17.41
C VAL A 187 20.36 -22.03 17.42
N ALA A 188 21.47 -22.14 16.69
CA ALA A 188 22.27 -23.34 16.69
C ALA A 188 22.60 -23.71 18.15
N ALA A 189 22.13 -24.86 18.59
CA ALA A 189 22.49 -25.40 19.89
C ALA A 189 24.03 -25.53 19.92
N SER A 190 24.64 -24.79 20.84
CA SER A 190 26.08 -24.87 21.16
C SER A 190 26.30 -25.89 22.26
#